data_AF-Q8TZ92-F1
#
_entry.id   AF-Q8TZ92-F1
#
_cell.length_a   1.000
_cell.length_b   1.000
_cell.length_c   1.000
_cell.angle_alpha   90.00
_cell.angle_beta   90.00
_cell.angle_gamma   90.00
#
_symmetry.space_group_name_H-M   'P 1'
#
loop_
_entity.id
_entity.type
_entity.pdbx_description
1 polymer ?
#
loop_
_entity_poly.entity_id
_entity_poly.type
_entity_poly.pdbx_seq_one_letter_code
_entity_poly.pdbx_strand_id
1 'polypeptide(L)'
;MPPKWYRHVMRVLSESHVVLEVRDVRYPEETRWEKLPRLEDVFDFTRVVVLNKADLVPRAETERVKEEVELEEDVPAVYVSARERMGFRHLRRTIYEVAPEDVETVRVGVVGFQNVGKSTIINALTRRSAAETSRRAGYTRGKQWVRGGRKLLVIDSPGVIPTDEAAAEAVALDPDVLEDPVEPALGVIERVVREYPGALSDKFGIDESMDPERILRDISERLGKDLRTTAKLLLREWVDGSLVEIYRTTRADLAETSELEVGGTAQRLVEETLREIEEVVPEGIPPSAATVRGILTRLAHGENVDGVGFGTIRLGEYGVGVSVGDRYYDRMVRRLRRELGGEVISEERFRVGANGRKAVALVTKGR
;
A
#
# COMPACT_ATOMS: atom_id res chain seq x y z
N MET A 1 21.01 29.16 7.65
CA MET A 1 20.27 29.59 6.43
C MET A 1 19.64 28.35 5.79
N PRO A 2 18.34 28.34 5.46
CA PRO A 2 17.70 27.12 4.96
C PRO A 2 18.30 26.67 3.62
N PRO A 3 18.38 25.35 3.36
CA PRO A 3 18.91 24.80 2.12
C PRO A 3 18.24 25.39 0.87
N LYS A 4 18.96 25.42 -0.26
CA LYS A 4 18.44 25.97 -1.52
C LYS A 4 17.16 25.24 -1.99
N TRP A 5 17.08 23.92 -1.78
CA TRP A 5 15.90 23.12 -2.10
C TRP A 5 14.68 23.57 -1.28
N TYR A 6 14.85 23.81 0.01
CA TYR A 6 13.77 24.22 0.92
C TYR A 6 13.13 25.53 0.47
N ARG A 7 13.96 26.53 0.14
CA ARG A 7 13.48 27.82 -0.40
C ARG A 7 12.73 27.67 -1.72
N HIS A 8 13.05 26.65 -2.52
CA HIS A 8 12.31 26.37 -3.74
C HIS A 8 10.93 25.79 -3.42
N VAL A 9 10.88 24.79 -2.54
CA VAL A 9 9.62 24.15 -2.12
C VAL A 9 8.68 25.19 -1.53
N MET A 10 9.14 26.03 -0.58
CA MET A 10 8.32 27.11 0.00
C MET A 10 7.72 28.03 -1.06
N ARG A 11 8.47 28.34 -2.13
CA ARG A 11 7.94 29.16 -3.23
C ARG A 11 6.87 28.43 -4.04
N VAL A 12 7.07 27.14 -4.32
CA VAL A 12 6.06 26.32 -5.01
C VAL A 12 4.76 26.32 -4.22
N LEU A 13 4.83 26.15 -2.88
CA LEU A 13 3.67 26.22 -2.01
C LEU A 13 2.96 27.58 -2.13
N SER A 14 3.70 28.68 -1.99
CA SER A 14 3.14 30.05 -2.05
C SER A 14 2.52 30.46 -3.40
N GLU A 15 2.82 29.74 -4.48
CA GLU A 15 2.32 30.06 -5.82
C GLU A 15 1.23 29.08 -6.31
N SER A 16 0.88 28.07 -5.51
CA SER A 16 -0.04 27.00 -5.90
C SER A 16 -1.41 27.18 -5.27
N HIS A 17 -2.47 26.86 -6.01
CA HIS A 17 -3.82 26.74 -5.44
C HIS A 17 -4.04 25.35 -4.85
N VAL A 18 -3.49 24.33 -5.51
CA VAL A 18 -3.56 22.93 -5.07
C VAL A 18 -2.16 22.38 -4.99
N VAL A 19 -1.84 21.66 -3.93
CA VAL A 19 -0.55 20.97 -3.77
C VAL A 19 -0.76 19.47 -3.71
N LEU A 20 -0.13 18.77 -4.65
CA LEU A 20 -0.08 17.31 -4.67
C LEU A 20 1.08 16.86 -3.79
N GLU A 21 0.78 16.26 -2.65
CA GLU A 21 1.75 15.55 -1.83
C GLU A 21 1.91 14.13 -2.37
N VAL A 22 3.01 13.88 -3.09
CA VAL A 22 3.28 12.57 -3.66
C VAL A 22 3.95 11.68 -2.63
N ARG A 23 3.32 10.54 -2.36
CA ARG A 23 3.80 9.49 -1.47
C ARG A 23 3.96 8.18 -2.23
N ASP A 24 4.82 7.29 -1.75
CA ASP A 24 4.92 5.92 -2.25
C ASP A 24 3.84 5.08 -1.55
N VAL A 25 2.91 4.48 -2.30
CA VAL A 25 1.80 3.71 -1.73
C VAL A 25 2.25 2.53 -0.87
N ARG A 26 3.48 2.04 -1.09
CA ARG A 26 4.06 0.97 -0.27
C ARG A 26 4.33 1.44 1.16
N TYR A 27 4.64 2.73 1.31
CA TYR A 27 5.14 3.35 2.53
C TYR A 27 4.49 4.73 2.74
N PRO A 28 3.15 4.80 2.85
CA PRO A 28 2.40 6.05 2.84
C PRO A 28 2.77 6.97 4.02
N GLU A 29 3.02 6.42 5.20
CA GLU A 29 3.40 7.21 6.38
C GLU A 29 4.89 7.59 6.36
N GLU A 30 5.78 6.66 6.02
CA GLU A 30 7.22 6.95 5.96
C GLU A 30 7.56 7.95 4.85
N THR A 31 6.74 8.01 3.79
CA THR A 31 6.90 8.97 2.70
C THR A 31 6.07 10.24 2.84
N ARG A 32 5.47 10.47 4.02
CA ARG A 32 4.78 11.71 4.39
C ARG A 32 5.76 12.81 4.73
N TRP A 33 5.52 14.01 4.21
CA TRP A 33 6.27 15.18 4.68
C TRP A 33 5.54 15.85 5.84
N GLU A 34 5.90 15.48 7.08
CA GLU A 34 5.24 15.91 8.33
C GLU A 34 5.00 17.44 8.45
N LYS A 35 5.85 18.25 7.82
CA LYS A 35 5.74 19.72 7.89
C LYS A 35 4.67 20.28 6.96
N LEU A 36 4.31 19.57 5.89
CA LEU A 36 3.45 20.08 4.84
C LEU A 36 2.04 20.46 5.31
N PRO A 37 1.34 19.67 6.16
CA PRO A 37 0.01 20.05 6.63
C PRO A 37 -0.03 21.39 7.35
N ARG A 38 1.03 21.70 8.12
CA ARG A 38 1.15 22.99 8.85
C ARG A 38 1.39 24.19 7.94
N LEU A 39 1.62 23.96 6.64
CA LEU A 39 1.89 25.01 5.67
C LEU A 39 0.68 25.32 4.79
N GLU A 40 -0.40 24.52 4.87
CA GLU A 40 -1.65 24.74 4.12
C GLU A 40 -2.23 26.11 4.43
N ASP A 41 -2.48 26.41 5.70
CA ASP A 41 -3.02 27.71 6.14
C ASP A 41 -2.04 28.86 5.94
N VAL A 42 -0.74 28.59 5.97
CA VAL A 42 0.32 29.62 5.84
C VAL A 42 0.40 30.14 4.40
N PHE A 43 0.17 29.27 3.41
CA PHE A 43 0.32 29.59 2.00
C PHE A 43 -1.00 29.55 1.22
N ASP A 44 -2.12 29.22 1.87
CA ASP A 44 -3.47 29.20 1.31
C ASP A 44 -3.59 28.28 0.08
N PHE A 45 -3.21 27.02 0.26
CA PHE A 45 -3.38 25.97 -0.75
C PHE A 45 -4.17 24.79 -0.20
N THR A 46 -4.89 24.10 -1.07
CA THR A 46 -5.55 22.83 -0.73
C THR A 46 -4.63 21.66 -1.03
N ARG A 47 -4.38 20.80 -0.04
CA ARG A 47 -3.58 19.59 -0.23
C ARG A 47 -4.40 18.44 -0.81
N VAL A 48 -3.77 17.65 -1.68
CA VAL A 48 -4.26 16.36 -2.15
C VAL A 48 -3.13 15.35 -2.01
N VAL A 49 -3.37 14.24 -1.32
CA VAL A 49 -2.38 13.16 -1.22
C VAL A 49 -2.44 12.30 -2.47
N VAL A 50 -1.29 12.07 -3.10
CA VAL A 50 -1.16 11.23 -4.28
C VAL A 50 -0.32 10.00 -3.94
N LEU A 51 -1.00 8.86 -3.77
CA LEU A 51 -0.38 7.57 -3.49
C LEU A 51 0.12 6.94 -4.80
N ASN A 52 1.37 7.20 -5.14
CA ASN A 52 1.97 6.73 -6.39
C ASN A 52 2.53 5.31 -6.27
N LYS A 53 2.81 4.69 -7.42
CA LYS A 53 3.27 3.30 -7.57
C LYS A 53 2.20 2.27 -7.18
N ALA A 54 0.93 2.60 -7.42
CA ALA A 54 -0.21 1.71 -7.20
C ALA A 54 -0.12 0.37 -7.97
N ASP A 55 0.71 0.28 -9.01
CA ASP A 55 1.03 -0.98 -9.72
C ASP A 55 1.82 -1.97 -8.86
N LEU A 56 2.52 -1.48 -7.83
CA LEU A 56 3.36 -2.28 -6.96
C LEU A 56 2.60 -2.88 -5.76
N VAL A 57 1.32 -2.56 -5.58
CA VAL A 57 0.53 -2.98 -4.42
C VAL A 57 -0.82 -3.51 -4.90
N PRO A 58 -1.29 -4.67 -4.40
CA PRO A 58 -2.60 -5.21 -4.79
C PRO A 58 -3.72 -4.18 -4.60
N ARG A 59 -4.66 -4.12 -5.54
CA ARG A 59 -5.70 -3.08 -5.56
C ARG A 59 -6.47 -2.96 -4.24
N ALA A 60 -6.84 -4.08 -3.63
CA ALA A 60 -7.58 -4.06 -2.36
C ALA A 60 -6.79 -3.42 -1.20
N GLU A 61 -5.47 -3.53 -1.25
CA GLU A 61 -4.58 -2.92 -0.26
C GLU A 61 -4.37 -1.43 -0.56
N THR A 62 -4.21 -1.07 -1.84
CA THR A 62 -4.15 0.32 -2.29
C THR A 62 -5.41 1.12 -1.91
N GLU A 63 -6.61 0.53 -2.05
CA GLU A 63 -7.87 1.15 -1.60
C GLU A 63 -7.90 1.33 -0.07
N ARG A 64 -7.45 0.32 0.69
CA ARG A 64 -7.37 0.41 2.17
C ARG A 64 -6.47 1.56 2.61
N VAL A 65 -5.27 1.65 2.05
CA VAL A 65 -4.30 2.72 2.36
C VAL A 65 -4.88 4.09 2.00
N LYS A 66 -5.58 4.21 0.87
CA LYS A 66 -6.26 5.45 0.49
C LYS A 66 -7.29 5.86 1.54
N GLU A 67 -8.17 4.94 1.95
CA GLU A 67 -9.21 5.21 2.96
C GLU A 67 -8.59 5.59 4.31
N GLU A 68 -7.52 4.93 4.73
CA GLU A 68 -6.79 5.26 5.97
C GLU A 68 -6.22 6.69 5.93
N VAL A 69 -5.55 7.08 4.84
CA VAL A 69 -5.02 8.44 4.69
C VAL A 69 -6.14 9.49 4.69
N GLU A 70 -7.25 9.22 4.00
CA GLU A 70 -8.39 10.15 3.98
C GLU A 70 -9.00 10.33 5.37
N LEU A 71 -9.13 9.25 6.14
CA LEU A 71 -9.71 9.27 7.48
C LEU A 71 -8.79 9.93 8.51
N GLU A 72 -7.49 9.61 8.49
CA GLU A 72 -6.54 10.08 9.49
C GLU A 72 -6.12 11.53 9.29
N GLU A 73 -6.07 12.00 8.05
CA GLU A 73 -5.58 13.32 7.71
C GLU A 73 -6.65 14.31 7.24
N ASP A 74 -7.90 13.86 7.09
CA ASP A 74 -9.03 14.65 6.57
C ASP A 74 -8.68 15.38 5.26
N VAL A 75 -8.04 14.64 4.34
CA VAL A 75 -7.51 15.16 3.07
C VAL A 75 -7.91 14.25 1.92
N PRO A 76 -8.27 14.79 0.73
CA PRO A 76 -8.52 13.95 -0.44
C PRO A 76 -7.28 13.15 -0.83
N ALA A 77 -7.44 11.83 -1.03
CA ALA A 77 -6.37 10.97 -1.48
C ALA A 77 -6.70 10.32 -2.83
N VAL A 78 -5.71 10.22 -3.71
CA VAL A 78 -5.85 9.53 -5.00
C VAL A 78 -4.64 8.65 -5.23
N TYR A 79 -4.85 7.37 -5.50
CA TYR A 79 -3.77 6.49 -5.92
C TYR A 79 -3.58 6.53 -7.45
N VAL A 80 -2.32 6.45 -7.88
CA VAL A 80 -1.94 6.44 -9.29
C VAL A 80 -0.80 5.47 -9.53
N SER A 81 -0.71 4.97 -10.76
CA SER A 81 0.56 4.46 -11.28
C SER A 81 1.05 5.45 -12.31
N ALA A 82 2.08 6.24 -11.97
CA ALA A 82 2.69 7.16 -12.93
C ALA A 82 3.37 6.43 -14.10
N ARG A 83 3.89 5.22 -13.83
CA ARG A 83 4.51 4.32 -14.81
C ARG A 83 3.47 3.80 -15.82
N GLU A 84 2.39 3.21 -15.32
CA GLU A 84 1.31 2.62 -16.13
C GLU A 84 0.24 3.65 -16.55
N ARG A 85 0.42 4.92 -16.17
CA ARG A 85 -0.50 6.05 -16.45
C ARG A 85 -1.92 5.82 -15.94
N MET A 86 -2.08 5.08 -14.85
CA MET A 86 -3.36 4.78 -14.21
C MET A 86 -3.76 5.86 -13.18
N GLY A 87 -5.06 6.05 -12.94
CA GLY A 87 -5.59 6.95 -11.91
C GLY A 87 -5.62 8.45 -12.27
N PHE A 88 -4.90 8.89 -13.33
CA PHE A 88 -4.79 10.31 -13.69
C PHE A 88 -6.10 11.00 -14.07
N ARG A 89 -7.11 10.25 -14.54
CA ARG A 89 -8.45 10.81 -14.77
C ARG A 89 -9.10 11.23 -13.46
N HIS A 90 -9.01 10.37 -12.44
CA HIS A 90 -9.53 10.66 -11.11
C HIS A 90 -8.74 11.78 -10.45
N LEU A 91 -7.39 11.72 -10.50
CA LEU A 91 -6.53 12.79 -9.99
C LEU A 91 -6.87 14.16 -10.59
N ARG A 92 -7.07 14.25 -11.91
CA ARG A 92 -7.49 15.50 -12.56
C ARG A 92 -8.84 15.99 -12.07
N ARG A 93 -9.79 15.08 -11.89
CA ARG A 93 -11.12 15.41 -11.38
C ARG A 93 -11.01 15.98 -9.97
N THR A 94 -10.31 15.29 -9.07
CA THR A 94 -10.07 15.75 -7.69
C THR A 94 -9.38 17.10 -7.65
N ILE A 95 -8.34 17.33 -8.47
CA ILE A 95 -7.68 18.64 -8.58
C ILE A 95 -8.67 19.76 -8.89
N TYR A 96 -9.62 19.55 -9.81
CA TYR A 96 -10.62 20.57 -10.16
C TYR A 96 -11.73 20.69 -9.13
N GLU A 97 -12.08 19.62 -8.42
CA GLU A 97 -13.09 19.63 -7.35
C GLU A 97 -12.61 20.41 -6.12
N VAL A 98 -11.31 20.38 -5.83
CA VAL A 98 -10.73 21.05 -4.65
C VAL A 98 -10.13 22.43 -4.97
N ALA A 99 -10.00 22.79 -6.24
CA ALA A 99 -9.46 24.09 -6.62
C ALA A 99 -10.48 25.21 -6.35
N PRO A 100 -10.03 26.45 -6.10
CA PRO A 100 -10.92 27.61 -6.01
C PRO A 100 -11.80 27.75 -7.26
N GLU A 101 -13.07 28.13 -7.09
CA GLU A 101 -14.03 28.23 -8.21
C GLU A 101 -13.77 29.44 -9.12
N ASP A 102 -13.15 30.48 -8.59
CA ASP A 102 -12.97 31.80 -9.22
C ASP A 102 -11.65 31.96 -9.99
N VAL A 103 -10.87 30.88 -10.13
CA VAL A 103 -9.62 30.92 -10.90
C VAL A 103 -9.79 30.42 -12.34
N GLU A 104 -9.32 31.21 -13.30
CA GLU A 104 -9.37 30.83 -14.72
C GLU A 104 -8.46 29.62 -15.02
N THR A 105 -7.31 29.55 -14.34
CA THR A 105 -6.29 28.51 -14.50
C THR A 105 -5.83 28.01 -13.13
N VAL A 106 -6.01 26.70 -12.89
CA VAL A 106 -5.56 26.05 -11.65
C VAL A 106 -4.05 25.85 -11.68
N ARG A 107 -3.36 26.35 -10.64
CA ARG A 107 -1.92 26.20 -10.42
C ARG A 107 -1.69 25.08 -9.43
N VAL A 108 -0.99 24.04 -9.86
CA VAL A 108 -0.72 22.83 -9.08
C VAL A 108 0.76 22.68 -8.78
N GLY A 109 1.12 22.67 -7.50
CA GLY A 109 2.46 22.33 -7.03
C GLY A 109 2.57 20.82 -6.78
N VAL A 110 3.68 20.20 -7.18
CA VAL A 110 3.95 18.78 -6.88
C VAL A 110 5.10 18.71 -5.90
N VAL A 111 4.86 18.18 -4.70
CA VAL A 111 5.83 18.07 -3.61
C VAL A 111 5.90 16.64 -3.10
N GLY A 112 6.93 16.34 -2.32
CA GLY A 112 7.20 15.00 -1.77
C GLY A 112 8.68 14.69 -1.76
N PHE A 113 9.04 13.57 -1.12
CA PHE A 113 10.43 13.13 -1.03
C PHE A 113 11.05 12.81 -2.40
N GLN A 114 12.36 12.61 -2.46
CA GLN A 114 13.02 12.10 -3.67
C GLN A 114 12.40 10.75 -4.09
N ASN A 115 12.50 10.39 -5.37
CA ASN A 115 12.16 9.05 -5.89
C ASN A 115 10.72 8.51 -5.70
N VAL A 116 9.80 9.26 -5.07
CA VAL A 116 8.36 8.94 -5.00
C VAL A 116 7.63 9.09 -6.35
N GLY A 117 8.31 9.61 -7.39
CA GLY A 117 7.77 9.69 -8.76
C GLY A 117 7.12 11.03 -9.17
N LYS A 118 7.43 12.13 -8.46
CA LYS A 118 6.95 13.49 -8.78
C LYS A 118 7.06 13.87 -10.25
N SER A 119 8.26 13.77 -10.83
CA SER A 119 8.48 14.17 -12.23
C SER A 119 7.69 13.29 -13.22
N THR A 120 7.51 11.99 -12.92
CA THR A 120 6.69 11.07 -13.73
C THR A 120 5.21 11.47 -13.68
N ILE A 121 4.69 11.84 -12.50
CA ILE A 121 3.34 12.38 -12.34
C ILE A 121 3.17 13.68 -13.13
N ILE A 122 4.13 14.59 -13.06
CA ILE A 122 4.10 15.85 -13.82
C ILE A 122 4.07 15.56 -15.32
N ASN A 123 4.87 14.62 -15.82
CA ASN A 123 4.86 14.23 -17.23
C ASN A 123 3.51 13.64 -17.64
N ALA A 124 2.92 12.79 -16.81
CA ALA A 124 1.61 12.20 -17.07
C ALA A 124 0.50 13.25 -17.06
N LEU A 125 0.52 14.20 -16.12
CA LEU A 125 -0.39 15.35 -16.08
C LEU A 125 -0.16 16.31 -17.24
N THR A 126 1.07 16.49 -17.71
CA THR A 126 1.40 17.45 -18.78
C THR A 126 1.42 16.85 -20.17
N ARG A 127 1.18 15.54 -20.28
CA ARG A 127 1.25 14.76 -21.53
C ARG A 127 2.61 14.89 -22.24
N ARG A 128 3.68 15.15 -21.48
CA ARG A 128 5.06 15.16 -21.98
C ARG A 128 5.63 13.74 -21.99
N SER A 129 6.52 13.46 -22.94
CA SER A 129 7.15 12.14 -23.07
C SER A 129 8.34 12.00 -22.10
N ALA A 130 8.64 10.77 -21.66
CA ALA A 130 9.80 10.49 -20.81
C ALA A 130 11.14 10.91 -21.45
N ALA A 131 11.24 10.86 -22.78
CA ALA A 131 12.41 11.29 -23.55
C ALA A 131 12.62 12.82 -23.53
N GLU A 132 11.59 13.63 -23.29
CA GLU A 132 11.72 15.07 -23.06
C GLU A 132 12.16 15.39 -21.63
N THR A 133 11.99 14.45 -20.70
CA THR A 133 12.39 14.56 -19.29
C THR A 133 13.83 14.15 -19.09
N SER A 134 14.30 13.05 -19.68
CA SER A 134 15.70 12.58 -19.57
C SER A 134 16.69 13.61 -20.12
N ARG A 135 16.36 14.23 -21.27
CA ARG A 135 17.13 15.35 -21.85
C ARG A 135 17.19 16.58 -20.94
N ARG A 136 16.23 16.75 -20.02
CA ARG A 136 16.16 17.87 -19.07
C ARG A 136 16.60 17.51 -17.64
N ALA A 137 16.81 16.23 -17.30
CA ALA A 137 17.22 15.80 -15.96
C ALA A 137 18.59 16.36 -15.55
N GLY A 138 19.49 16.59 -16.51
CA GLY A 138 20.75 17.34 -16.30
C GLY A 138 20.59 18.88 -16.34
N TYR A 139 19.37 19.37 -16.58
CA TYR A 139 19.03 20.75 -16.95
C TYR A 139 17.90 21.34 -16.09
N THR A 140 17.64 20.84 -14.88
CA THR A 140 16.71 21.46 -13.91
C THR A 140 17.30 22.74 -13.28
N ARG A 141 17.90 23.58 -14.13
CA ARG A 141 18.32 24.96 -13.90
C ARG A 141 17.32 25.89 -14.61
N GLY A 142 16.06 25.93 -14.16
CA GLY A 142 15.08 26.88 -14.68
C GLY A 142 13.64 26.52 -14.35
N LYS A 143 13.00 27.37 -13.54
CA LYS A 143 11.58 27.28 -13.17
C LYS A 143 10.70 27.56 -14.38
N GLN A 144 9.85 26.63 -14.79
CA GLN A 144 8.76 26.94 -15.70
C GLN A 144 7.53 26.13 -15.33
N TRP A 145 6.44 26.85 -15.02
CA TRP A 145 5.10 26.28 -15.02
C TRP A 145 4.88 25.54 -16.33
N VAL A 146 4.49 24.27 -16.23
CA VAL A 146 4.23 23.42 -17.36
C VAL A 146 2.73 23.30 -17.56
N ARG A 147 2.27 23.56 -18.79
CA ARG A 147 0.85 23.48 -19.12
C ARG A 147 0.40 22.01 -19.14
N GLY A 148 -0.54 21.68 -18.27
CA GLY A 148 -1.20 20.37 -18.15
C GLY A 148 -2.56 20.28 -18.86
N GLY A 149 -2.94 21.32 -19.58
CA GLY A 149 -4.23 21.46 -20.25
C GLY A 149 -4.57 22.94 -20.41
N ARG A 150 -5.76 23.25 -20.91
CA ARG A 150 -6.16 24.66 -21.10
C ARG A 150 -6.20 25.45 -19.78
N LYS A 151 -6.73 24.84 -18.72
CA LYS A 151 -6.93 25.45 -17.39
C LYS A 151 -6.07 24.83 -16.28
N LEU A 152 -4.90 24.26 -16.62
CA LEU A 152 -4.03 23.60 -15.65
C LEU A 152 -2.57 23.95 -15.90
N LEU A 153 -1.90 24.47 -14.88
CA LEU A 153 -0.46 24.67 -14.81
C LEU A 153 0.10 23.81 -13.68
N VAL A 154 1.22 23.13 -13.95
CA VAL A 154 1.89 22.25 -12.99
C VAL A 154 3.33 22.71 -12.81
N ILE A 155 3.80 22.83 -11.57
CA ILE A 155 5.19 23.16 -11.27
C ILE A 155 5.85 22.01 -10.49
N ASP A 156 7.08 21.68 -10.88
CA ASP A 156 7.90 20.71 -10.16
C ASP A 156 8.58 21.38 -8.96
N SER A 157 8.78 20.61 -7.90
CA SER A 157 9.62 21.01 -6.78
C SER A 157 10.81 20.06 -6.67
N PRO A 158 11.99 20.56 -6.23
CA PRO A 158 13.06 19.65 -5.82
C PRO A 158 12.53 18.65 -4.79
N GLY A 159 12.91 17.38 -4.91
CA GLY A 159 12.54 16.38 -3.92
C GLY A 159 13.01 16.79 -2.53
N VAL A 160 12.10 16.68 -1.56
CA VAL A 160 12.45 16.82 -0.15
C VAL A 160 13.44 15.72 0.20
N ILE A 161 14.50 16.06 0.91
CA ILE A 161 15.47 15.08 1.40
C ILE A 161 14.99 14.65 2.79
N PRO A 162 14.72 13.35 3.02
CA PRO A 162 14.33 12.86 4.33
C PRO A 162 15.48 13.07 5.33
N THR A 163 15.12 13.34 6.57
CA THR A 163 16.07 13.38 7.71
C THR A 163 15.93 12.15 8.61
N ASP A 164 14.86 11.39 8.41
CA ASP A 164 14.57 10.15 9.12
C ASP A 164 15.07 8.95 8.30
N GLU A 165 15.57 7.92 9.00
CA GLU A 165 16.18 6.74 8.40
C GLU A 165 15.16 5.87 7.66
N ALA A 166 13.98 5.63 8.25
CA ALA A 166 12.92 4.85 7.61
C ALA A 166 12.43 5.55 6.33
N ALA A 167 12.25 6.87 6.38
CA ALA A 167 11.92 7.65 5.19
C ALA A 167 13.04 7.60 4.13
N ALA A 168 14.31 7.60 4.53
CA ALA A 168 15.45 7.49 3.63
C ALA A 168 15.54 6.10 2.97
N GLU A 169 15.29 5.03 3.71
CA GLU A 169 15.19 3.67 3.18
C GLU A 169 14.00 3.51 2.22
N ALA A 170 12.82 4.00 2.60
CA ALA A 170 11.59 3.85 1.83
C ALA A 170 11.72 4.44 0.42
N VAL A 171 12.37 5.61 0.32
CA VAL A 171 12.55 6.29 -0.96
C VAL A 171 13.83 5.92 -1.68
N ALA A 172 14.83 5.41 -0.95
CA ALA A 172 16.24 5.34 -1.32
C ALA A 172 16.79 6.68 -1.85
N LEU A 173 17.90 7.17 -1.28
CA LEU A 173 18.58 8.35 -1.83
C LEU A 173 19.07 8.08 -3.26
N ASP A 174 19.18 9.14 -4.08
CA ASP A 174 19.61 9.03 -5.48
C ASP A 174 20.99 8.35 -5.58
N PRO A 175 21.07 7.11 -6.12
CA PRO A 175 22.30 6.33 -6.15
C PRO A 175 23.43 6.97 -6.98
N ASP A 176 23.09 7.89 -7.88
CA ASP A 176 24.06 8.60 -8.71
C ASP A 176 24.68 9.80 -8.01
N VAL A 177 24.05 10.29 -6.94
CA VAL A 177 24.51 11.45 -6.17
C VAL A 177 25.19 11.03 -4.86
N LEU A 178 24.94 9.80 -4.40
CA LEU A 178 25.57 9.25 -3.21
C LEU A 178 27.09 9.09 -3.38
N GLU A 179 27.85 9.63 -2.42
CA GLU A 179 29.30 9.41 -2.32
C GLU A 179 29.57 7.93 -2.07
N ASP A 180 28.90 7.36 -1.07
CA ASP A 180 28.88 5.94 -0.75
C ASP A 180 27.47 5.34 -0.89
N PRO A 181 27.22 4.51 -1.92
CA PRO A 181 25.95 3.82 -2.10
C PRO A 181 25.87 2.50 -1.33
N VAL A 182 26.96 2.00 -0.73
CA VAL A 182 26.98 0.70 -0.05
C VAL A 182 26.09 0.72 1.18
N GLU A 183 26.31 1.67 2.10
CA GLU A 183 25.54 1.73 3.35
C GLU A 183 24.02 1.81 3.12
N PRO A 184 23.49 2.68 2.24
CA PRO A 184 22.06 2.68 1.94
C PRO A 184 21.56 1.37 1.30
N ALA A 185 22.40 0.69 0.53
CA ALA A 185 22.04 -0.59 -0.07
C ALA A 185 21.96 -1.70 0.98
N LEU A 186 22.80 -1.67 2.02
CA LEU A 186 22.71 -2.60 3.15
C LEU A 186 21.38 -2.42 3.91
N GLY A 187 20.98 -1.19 4.20
CA GLY A 187 19.67 -0.92 4.81
C GLY A 187 18.50 -1.40 3.94
N VAL A 188 18.57 -1.20 2.62
CA VAL A 188 17.58 -1.78 1.69
C VAL A 188 17.58 -3.30 1.72
N ILE A 189 18.75 -3.96 1.77
CA ILE A 189 18.84 -5.43 1.89
C ILE A 189 18.20 -5.90 3.20
N GLU A 190 18.53 -5.29 4.33
CA GLU A 190 17.93 -5.61 5.64
C GLU A 190 16.41 -5.50 5.59
N ARG A 191 15.91 -4.41 5.02
CA ARG A 191 14.49 -4.18 4.85
C ARG A 191 13.84 -5.21 3.93
N VAL A 192 14.47 -5.55 2.80
CA VAL A 192 13.95 -6.55 1.87
C VAL A 192 13.85 -7.92 2.53
N VAL A 193 14.89 -8.36 3.25
CA VAL A 193 14.88 -9.63 3.98
C VAL A 193 13.77 -9.64 5.05
N ARG A 194 13.59 -8.53 5.76
CA ARG A 194 12.58 -8.37 6.82
C ARG A 194 11.14 -8.35 6.28
N GLU A 195 10.88 -7.59 5.22
CA GLU A 195 9.52 -7.33 4.71
C GLU A 195 9.10 -8.24 3.54
N TYR A 196 10.07 -8.76 2.79
CA TYR A 196 9.89 -9.55 1.57
C TYR A 196 10.77 -10.81 1.57
N PRO A 197 10.66 -11.69 2.58
CA PRO A 197 11.53 -12.84 2.74
C PRO A 197 11.42 -13.80 1.54
N GLY A 198 12.56 -14.09 0.91
CA GLY A 198 12.69 -14.90 -0.30
C GLY A 198 12.83 -14.08 -1.58
N ALA A 199 12.61 -12.77 -1.56
CA ALA A 199 12.70 -11.95 -2.77
C ALA A 199 14.12 -11.92 -3.39
N LEU A 200 15.16 -11.84 -2.57
CA LEU A 200 16.55 -11.88 -3.03
C LEU A 200 16.97 -13.31 -3.39
N SER A 201 16.46 -14.31 -2.65
CA SER A 201 16.64 -15.73 -2.99
C SER A 201 16.05 -16.04 -4.37
N ASP A 202 14.82 -15.62 -4.64
CA ASP A 202 14.14 -15.87 -5.91
C ASP A 202 14.83 -15.14 -7.07
N LYS A 203 15.24 -13.88 -6.86
CA LYS A 203 15.80 -13.04 -7.93
C LYS A 203 17.27 -13.35 -8.23
N PHE A 204 18.08 -13.57 -7.19
CA PHE A 204 19.53 -13.68 -7.32
C PHE A 204 20.10 -15.04 -6.86
N GLY A 205 19.26 -15.90 -6.28
CA GLY A 205 19.67 -17.22 -5.76
C GLY A 205 20.52 -17.15 -4.49
N ILE A 206 20.35 -16.12 -3.67
CA ILE A 206 21.16 -15.84 -2.47
C ILE A 206 20.51 -16.46 -1.23
N ASP A 207 21.32 -16.86 -0.26
CA ASP A 207 20.85 -17.22 1.09
C ASP A 207 20.58 -15.94 1.91
N GLU A 208 19.32 -15.65 2.19
CA GLU A 208 18.90 -14.46 2.94
C GLU A 208 19.13 -14.57 4.45
N SER A 209 19.58 -15.72 4.96
CA SER A 209 19.95 -15.87 6.37
C SER A 209 21.31 -15.26 6.71
N MET A 210 22.09 -14.88 5.70
CA MET A 210 23.38 -14.22 5.85
C MET A 210 23.24 -12.75 6.27
N ASP A 211 24.30 -12.17 6.81
CA ASP A 211 24.34 -10.74 7.07
C ASP A 211 24.27 -9.91 5.75
N PRO A 212 23.76 -8.68 5.79
CA PRO A 212 23.57 -7.83 4.62
C PRO A 212 24.84 -7.57 3.81
N GLU A 213 26.01 -7.44 4.46
CA GLU A 213 27.27 -7.24 3.75
C GLU A 213 27.63 -8.47 2.92
N ARG A 214 27.45 -9.65 3.49
CA ARG A 214 27.66 -10.92 2.80
C ARG A 214 26.67 -11.08 1.64
N ILE A 215 25.39 -10.77 1.85
CA ILE A 215 24.38 -10.78 0.78
C ILE A 215 24.81 -9.87 -0.37
N LEU A 216 25.22 -8.63 -0.09
CA LEU A 216 25.67 -7.68 -1.12
C LEU A 216 26.90 -8.21 -1.88
N ARG A 217 27.88 -8.78 -1.17
CA ARG A 217 29.08 -9.39 -1.78
C ARG A 217 28.71 -10.54 -2.71
N ASP A 218 27.85 -11.46 -2.27
CA ASP A 218 27.42 -12.60 -3.08
C ASP A 218 26.65 -12.17 -4.33
N ILE A 219 25.77 -11.16 -4.22
CA ILE A 219 25.10 -10.57 -5.40
C ILE A 219 26.14 -9.96 -6.34
N SER A 220 27.12 -9.25 -5.80
CA SER A 220 28.19 -8.61 -6.57
C SER A 220 29.02 -9.62 -7.37
N GLU A 221 29.40 -10.73 -6.73
CA GLU A 221 30.15 -11.83 -7.35
C GLU A 221 29.33 -12.49 -8.47
N ARG A 222 28.05 -12.78 -8.23
CA ARG A 222 27.16 -13.40 -9.24
C ARG A 222 26.91 -12.51 -10.44
N LEU A 223 26.80 -11.20 -10.22
CA LEU A 223 26.61 -10.22 -11.30
C LEU A 223 27.93 -9.86 -12.01
N GLY A 224 29.08 -10.27 -11.48
CA GLY A 224 30.41 -9.89 -11.99
C GLY A 224 30.64 -8.38 -11.92
N LYS A 225 30.14 -7.71 -10.87
CA LYS A 225 30.22 -6.26 -10.66
C LYS A 225 30.98 -5.96 -9.37
N ASP A 226 31.52 -4.75 -9.26
CA ASP A 226 32.05 -4.26 -7.98
C ASP A 226 30.91 -3.87 -7.02
N LEU A 227 31.21 -3.84 -5.72
CA LEU A 227 30.22 -3.58 -4.67
C LEU A 227 29.46 -2.27 -4.86
N ARG A 228 30.17 -1.22 -5.32
CA ARG A 228 29.57 0.10 -5.50
C ARG A 228 28.55 0.09 -6.64
N THR A 229 28.91 -0.53 -7.76
CA THR A 229 28.00 -0.71 -8.90
C THR A 229 26.80 -1.58 -8.54
N THR A 230 27.01 -2.67 -7.79
CA THR A 230 25.96 -3.56 -7.30
C THR A 230 25.01 -2.83 -6.35
N ALA A 231 25.54 -2.09 -5.38
CA ALA A 231 24.76 -1.29 -4.44
C ALA A 231 23.85 -0.28 -5.18
N LYS A 232 24.40 0.46 -6.16
CA LYS A 232 23.60 1.37 -6.99
C LYS A 232 22.50 0.66 -7.78
N LEU A 233 22.78 -0.55 -8.27
CA LEU A 233 21.79 -1.36 -8.99
C LEU A 233 20.64 -1.72 -8.05
N LEU A 234 20.94 -2.27 -6.87
CA LEU A 234 19.91 -2.67 -5.90
C LEU A 234 19.06 -1.49 -5.44
N LEU A 235 19.68 -0.33 -5.18
CA LEU A 235 18.94 0.89 -4.83
C LEU A 235 18.00 1.33 -5.96
N ARG A 236 18.43 1.25 -7.23
CA ARG A 236 17.54 1.59 -8.37
C ARG A 236 16.38 0.61 -8.48
N GLU A 237 16.65 -0.68 -8.37
CA GLU A 237 15.63 -1.72 -8.44
C GLU A 237 14.64 -1.64 -7.26
N TRP A 238 15.08 -1.17 -6.10
CA TRP A 238 14.21 -0.88 -4.97
C TRP A 238 13.27 0.30 -5.24
N VAL A 239 13.81 1.37 -5.83
CA VAL A 239 13.06 2.57 -6.21
C VAL A 239 11.98 2.25 -7.25
N ASP A 240 12.34 1.51 -8.30
CA ASP A 240 11.40 1.15 -9.37
C ASP A 240 10.49 -0.04 -9.03
N GLY A 241 10.80 -0.76 -7.95
CA GLY A 241 10.03 -1.88 -7.42
C GLY A 241 10.42 -3.24 -7.99
N SER A 242 11.30 -3.30 -9.00
CA SER A 242 11.74 -4.54 -9.65
C SER A 242 12.55 -5.45 -8.74
N LEU A 243 13.09 -4.94 -7.62
CA LEU A 243 13.84 -5.75 -6.64
C LEU A 243 12.95 -6.82 -5.99
N VAL A 244 11.66 -6.54 -5.80
CA VAL A 244 10.70 -7.41 -5.12
C VAL A 244 9.50 -7.77 -6.01
N GLU A 245 9.58 -7.52 -7.31
CA GLU A 245 8.48 -7.70 -8.26
C GLU A 245 8.07 -9.18 -8.38
N ILE A 246 9.04 -10.08 -8.56
CA ILE A 246 8.79 -11.54 -8.60
C ILE A 246 8.10 -11.98 -7.31
N TYR A 247 8.60 -11.54 -6.16
CA TYR A 247 8.01 -11.85 -4.86
C TYR A 247 6.56 -11.37 -4.74
N ARG A 248 6.23 -10.20 -5.30
CA ARG A 248 4.85 -9.67 -5.33
C ARG A 248 3.95 -10.44 -6.26
N THR A 249 4.42 -10.86 -7.43
CA THR A 249 3.65 -11.71 -8.35
C THR A 249 3.42 -13.08 -7.75
N THR A 250 4.45 -13.74 -7.22
CA THR A 250 4.31 -15.03 -6.52
C THR A 250 3.40 -14.91 -5.30
N ARG A 251 3.46 -13.81 -4.52
CA ARG A 251 2.53 -13.57 -3.39
C ARG A 251 1.13 -13.14 -3.84
N ALA A 252 0.96 -12.47 -4.98
CA ALA A 252 -0.33 -12.11 -5.54
C ALA A 252 -1.00 -13.36 -6.13
N ASP A 253 -0.24 -14.20 -6.83
CA ASP A 253 -0.63 -15.51 -7.30
C ASP A 253 -0.88 -16.42 -6.10
N LEU A 254 -0.06 -16.44 -5.05
CA LEU A 254 -0.38 -17.14 -3.80
C LEU A 254 -1.52 -16.46 -3.04
N ALA A 255 -1.84 -15.18 -3.25
CA ALA A 255 -3.00 -14.53 -2.66
C ALA A 255 -4.28 -14.90 -3.42
N GLU A 256 -4.21 -15.09 -4.74
CA GLU A 256 -5.24 -15.63 -5.63
C GLU A 256 -5.35 -17.17 -5.53
N THR A 257 -4.25 -17.87 -5.24
CA THR A 257 -4.16 -19.34 -5.11
C THR A 257 -4.36 -19.78 -3.64
N SER A 258 -4.15 -18.90 -2.65
CA SER A 258 -4.64 -19.07 -1.26
C SER A 258 -6.16 -18.94 -1.14
N GLU A 259 -6.86 -18.79 -2.28
CA GLU A 259 -8.29 -19.09 -2.39
C GLU A 259 -8.59 -20.61 -2.34
N LEU A 260 -7.59 -21.52 -2.36
CA LEU A 260 -7.81 -22.98 -2.38
C LEU A 260 -6.84 -23.83 -1.52
N GLU A 261 -6.57 -23.46 -0.27
CA GLU A 261 -6.18 -24.48 0.75
C GLU A 261 -7.20 -24.49 1.90
N VAL A 262 -8.42 -24.92 1.54
CA VAL A 262 -9.41 -25.36 2.52
C VAL A 262 -8.99 -26.76 2.97
N GLY A 263 -8.66 -26.92 4.26
CA GLY A 263 -8.21 -28.21 4.80
C GLY A 263 -7.68 -28.14 6.22
N GLY A 264 -7.56 -29.30 6.87
CA GLY A 264 -7.07 -29.44 8.24
C GLY A 264 -8.15 -29.33 9.32
N THR A 265 -7.72 -29.18 10.58
CA THR A 265 -8.61 -29.12 11.76
C THR A 265 -9.54 -27.91 11.74
N ALA A 266 -9.07 -26.77 11.22
CA ALA A 266 -9.89 -25.56 11.12
C ALA A 266 -11.12 -25.75 10.23
N GLN A 267 -10.99 -26.43 9.08
CA GLN A 267 -12.12 -26.67 8.18
C GLN A 267 -13.14 -27.62 8.83
N ARG A 268 -12.67 -28.71 9.46
CA ARG A 268 -13.54 -29.65 10.17
C ARG A 268 -14.36 -28.97 11.26
N LEU A 269 -13.73 -28.12 12.07
CA LEU A 269 -14.42 -27.35 13.11
C LEU A 269 -15.49 -26.42 12.55
N VAL A 270 -15.23 -25.79 11.42
CA VAL A 270 -16.21 -24.93 10.74
C VAL A 270 -17.40 -25.74 10.25
N GLU A 271 -17.17 -26.88 9.60
CA GLU A 271 -18.23 -27.77 9.11
C GLU A 271 -19.08 -28.34 10.26
N GLU A 272 -18.45 -28.77 11.35
CA GLU A 272 -19.16 -29.26 12.54
C GLU A 272 -19.97 -28.16 13.22
N THR A 273 -19.41 -26.95 13.31
CA THR A 273 -20.12 -25.78 13.87
C THR A 273 -21.36 -25.45 13.06
N LEU A 274 -21.25 -25.43 11.73
CA LEU A 274 -22.37 -25.12 10.85
C LEU A 274 -23.45 -26.20 10.92
N ARG A 275 -23.07 -27.48 10.96
CA ARG A 275 -24.01 -28.59 11.14
C ARG A 275 -24.77 -28.49 12.46
N GLU A 276 -24.07 -28.20 13.56
CA GLU A 276 -24.72 -28.05 14.87
C GLU A 276 -25.68 -26.85 14.90
N ILE A 277 -25.31 -25.73 14.27
CA ILE A 277 -26.20 -24.56 14.13
C ILE A 277 -27.47 -24.96 13.36
N GLU A 278 -27.35 -25.69 12.25
CA GLU A 278 -28.49 -26.15 11.47
C GLU A 278 -29.42 -27.08 12.27
N GLU A 279 -28.87 -27.89 13.19
CA GLU A 279 -29.65 -28.79 14.05
C GLU A 279 -30.35 -28.09 15.22
N VAL A 280 -29.72 -27.09 15.84
CA VAL A 280 -30.21 -26.48 17.10
C VAL A 280 -30.99 -25.19 16.91
N VAL A 281 -30.90 -24.53 15.75
CA VAL A 281 -31.55 -23.25 15.50
C VAL A 281 -32.94 -23.46 14.87
N PRO A 282 -34.03 -23.04 15.52
CA PRO A 282 -35.37 -23.15 14.96
C PRO A 282 -35.54 -22.33 13.68
N GLU A 283 -36.35 -22.82 12.74
CA GLU A 283 -36.71 -22.08 11.52
C GLU A 283 -37.27 -20.68 11.85
N GLY A 284 -36.78 -19.67 11.13
CA GLY A 284 -37.24 -18.28 11.28
C GLY A 284 -36.63 -17.50 12.44
N ILE A 285 -35.69 -18.08 13.20
CA ILE A 285 -34.96 -17.38 14.28
C ILE A 285 -33.49 -17.23 13.88
N PRO A 286 -32.92 -16.00 13.85
CA PRO A 286 -31.50 -15.83 13.58
C PRO A 286 -30.68 -16.33 14.77
N PRO A 287 -29.67 -17.20 14.58
CA PRO A 287 -28.72 -17.47 15.64
C PRO A 287 -27.91 -16.20 15.91
N SER A 288 -27.65 -15.91 17.18
CA SER A 288 -26.74 -14.81 17.52
C SER A 288 -25.29 -15.22 17.21
N ALA A 289 -24.44 -14.28 16.81
CA ALA A 289 -23.02 -14.59 16.61
C ALA A 289 -22.34 -15.10 17.89
N ALA A 290 -22.87 -14.75 19.08
CA ALA A 290 -22.44 -15.31 20.36
C ALA A 290 -22.80 -16.80 20.51
N THR A 291 -23.91 -17.27 19.93
CA THR A 291 -24.29 -18.69 19.89
C THR A 291 -23.29 -19.46 19.03
N VAL A 292 -22.99 -18.93 17.85
CA VAL A 292 -21.98 -19.49 16.93
C VAL A 292 -20.61 -19.56 17.60
N ARG A 293 -20.22 -18.48 18.30
CA ARG A 293 -19.00 -18.44 19.12
C ARG A 293 -18.99 -19.55 20.17
N GLY A 294 -20.06 -19.72 20.93
CA GLY A 294 -20.17 -20.73 21.98
C GLY A 294 -19.97 -22.16 21.46
N ILE A 295 -20.60 -22.49 20.33
CA ILE A 295 -20.46 -23.79 19.67
C ILE A 295 -19.02 -24.01 19.22
N LEU A 296 -18.47 -23.07 18.45
CA LEU A 296 -17.12 -23.19 17.91
C LEU A 296 -16.05 -23.26 19.00
N THR A 297 -16.17 -22.46 20.07
CA THR A 297 -15.25 -22.49 21.21
C THR A 297 -15.33 -23.83 21.96
N ARG A 298 -16.52 -24.41 22.11
CA ARG A 298 -16.70 -25.72 22.75
C ARG A 298 -16.05 -26.84 21.92
N LEU A 299 -16.25 -26.85 20.60
CA LEU A 299 -15.66 -27.85 19.71
C LEU A 299 -14.13 -27.74 19.65
N ALA A 300 -13.59 -26.52 19.64
CA ALA A 300 -12.16 -26.28 19.57
C ALA A 300 -11.44 -26.37 20.93
N HIS A 301 -12.14 -26.63 22.04
CA HIS A 301 -11.55 -26.51 23.37
C HIS A 301 -10.42 -27.52 23.58
N GLY A 302 -9.20 -27.01 23.80
CA GLY A 302 -8.01 -27.84 24.00
C GLY A 302 -7.39 -28.40 22.71
N GLU A 303 -7.97 -28.13 21.54
CA GLU A 303 -7.41 -28.59 20.25
C GLU A 303 -6.39 -27.59 19.67
N ASN A 304 -5.31 -28.07 19.06
CA ASN A 304 -4.49 -27.24 18.17
C ASN A 304 -5.20 -27.12 16.82
N VAL A 305 -5.60 -25.89 16.47
CA VAL A 305 -6.38 -25.65 15.26
C VAL A 305 -5.44 -25.24 14.13
N ASP A 306 -5.23 -26.16 13.20
CA ASP A 306 -4.36 -25.96 12.03
C ASP A 306 -5.18 -25.84 10.73
N GLY A 307 -4.61 -25.14 9.76
CA GLY A 307 -5.25 -24.90 8.46
C GLY A 307 -6.26 -23.75 8.46
N VAL A 308 -6.97 -23.54 7.35
CA VAL A 308 -7.98 -22.47 7.24
C VAL A 308 -9.35 -23.11 7.09
N GLY A 309 -10.29 -22.65 7.92
CA GLY A 309 -11.69 -23.05 7.89
C GLY A 309 -12.57 -21.94 7.35
N PHE A 310 -13.50 -22.29 6.48
CA PHE A 310 -14.50 -21.38 5.95
C PHE A 310 -15.77 -22.15 5.57
N GLY A 311 -16.92 -21.59 5.94
CA GLY A 311 -18.20 -22.13 5.52
C GLY A 311 -19.34 -21.18 5.84
N THR A 312 -20.43 -21.37 5.11
CA THR A 312 -21.67 -20.63 5.25
C THR A 312 -22.85 -21.60 5.15
N ILE A 313 -23.95 -21.26 5.82
CA ILE A 313 -25.25 -21.93 5.70
C ILE A 313 -26.36 -20.88 5.59
N ARG A 314 -27.51 -21.31 5.06
CA ARG A 314 -28.74 -20.50 5.03
C ARG A 314 -29.82 -21.16 5.87
N LEU A 315 -30.44 -20.37 6.74
CA LEU A 315 -31.53 -20.76 7.62
C LEU A 315 -32.73 -19.85 7.31
N GLY A 316 -33.53 -20.22 6.30
CA GLY A 316 -34.61 -19.36 5.80
C GLY A 316 -34.08 -18.03 5.24
N GLU A 317 -34.55 -16.91 5.80
CA GLU A 317 -34.11 -15.56 5.42
C GLU A 317 -32.74 -15.15 6.02
N TYR A 318 -32.13 -15.98 6.86
CA TYR A 318 -30.88 -15.67 7.55
C TYR A 318 -29.69 -16.42 6.97
N GLY A 319 -28.57 -15.72 6.84
CA GLY A 319 -27.29 -16.29 6.48
C GLY A 319 -26.37 -16.39 7.70
N VAL A 320 -25.71 -17.52 7.90
CA VAL A 320 -24.71 -17.69 8.97
C VAL A 320 -23.40 -18.12 8.35
N GLY A 321 -22.32 -17.47 8.77
CA GLY A 321 -21.00 -17.72 8.24
C GLY A 321 -19.95 -17.77 9.31
N VAL A 322 -19.04 -18.74 9.18
CA VAL A 322 -17.96 -18.98 10.13
C VAL A 322 -16.64 -19.06 9.36
N SER A 323 -15.61 -18.41 9.88
CA SER A 323 -14.25 -18.54 9.35
C SER A 323 -13.22 -18.60 10.46
N VAL A 324 -12.25 -19.50 10.32
CA VAL A 324 -11.15 -19.74 11.27
C VAL A 324 -9.83 -19.70 10.51
N GLY A 325 -8.83 -18.98 11.01
CA GLY A 325 -7.54 -18.84 10.32
C GLY A 325 -6.53 -17.93 11.04
N ASP A 326 -5.33 -17.81 10.47
CA ASP A 326 -4.30 -16.87 10.94
C ASP A 326 -4.48 -15.44 10.37
N ARG A 327 -5.48 -15.27 9.48
CA ARG A 327 -5.80 -14.03 8.75
C ARG A 327 -6.26 -12.90 9.71
N TYR A 328 -6.16 -11.64 9.28
CA TYR A 328 -6.81 -10.51 9.97
C TYR A 328 -8.33 -10.65 9.96
N TYR A 329 -8.99 -10.23 11.05
CA TYR A 329 -10.45 -10.32 11.20
C TYR A 329 -11.20 -9.69 10.02
N ASP A 330 -10.77 -8.52 9.55
CA ASP A 330 -11.45 -7.79 8.47
C ASP A 330 -11.42 -8.54 7.12
N ARG A 331 -10.44 -9.42 6.91
CA ARG A 331 -10.39 -10.26 5.71
C ARG A 331 -11.42 -11.39 5.78
N MET A 332 -11.55 -12.03 6.94
CA MET A 332 -12.55 -13.08 7.18
C MET A 332 -13.97 -12.51 7.07
N VAL A 333 -14.22 -11.35 7.67
CA VAL A 333 -15.51 -10.63 7.59
C VAL A 333 -15.87 -10.29 6.15
N ARG A 334 -14.95 -9.70 5.37
CA ARG A 334 -15.20 -9.35 3.96
C ARG A 334 -15.58 -10.56 3.11
N ARG A 335 -14.93 -11.72 3.32
CA ARG A 335 -15.24 -12.96 2.62
C ARG A 335 -16.65 -13.46 2.99
N LEU A 336 -16.98 -13.49 4.28
CA LEU A 336 -18.31 -13.92 4.75
C LEU A 336 -19.43 -13.00 4.23
N ARG A 337 -19.21 -11.67 4.23
CA ARG A 337 -20.16 -10.70 3.66
C ARG A 337 -20.43 -10.93 2.17
N ARG A 338 -19.39 -11.26 1.41
CA ARG A 338 -19.50 -11.54 -0.03
C ARG A 338 -20.37 -12.78 -0.31
N GLU A 339 -20.19 -13.85 0.47
CA GLU A 339 -20.94 -15.10 0.25
C GLU A 339 -22.35 -15.07 0.82
N LEU A 340 -22.54 -14.46 1.99
CA LEU A 340 -23.86 -14.40 2.61
C LEU A 340 -24.76 -13.35 1.95
N GLY A 341 -24.21 -12.22 1.53
CA GLY A 341 -24.97 -11.05 1.13
C GLY A 341 -25.88 -10.52 2.25
N GLY A 342 -26.81 -9.63 1.91
CA GLY A 342 -27.81 -9.10 2.85
C GLY A 342 -27.25 -8.08 3.86
N GLU A 343 -28.11 -7.68 4.81
CA GLU A 343 -27.74 -6.79 5.91
C GLU A 343 -27.06 -7.56 7.03
N VAL A 344 -25.91 -7.10 7.51
CA VAL A 344 -25.23 -7.71 8.66
C VAL A 344 -25.99 -7.34 9.92
N ILE A 345 -26.55 -8.35 10.60
CA ILE A 345 -27.26 -8.16 11.86
C ILE A 345 -26.42 -8.53 13.09
N SER A 346 -25.35 -9.31 12.91
CA SER A 346 -24.41 -9.65 14.00
C SER A 346 -23.03 -10.01 13.45
N GLU A 347 -21.96 -9.55 14.13
CA GLU A 347 -20.56 -9.86 13.83
C GLU A 347 -19.80 -10.08 15.15
N GLU A 348 -19.13 -11.22 15.29
CA GLU A 348 -18.30 -11.54 16.46
C GLU A 348 -16.89 -11.95 16.02
N ARG A 349 -15.88 -11.44 16.73
CA ARG A 349 -14.46 -11.70 16.50
C ARG A 349 -13.84 -12.29 17.76
N PHE A 350 -13.25 -13.48 17.66
CA PHE A 350 -12.76 -14.20 18.84
C PHE A 350 -11.61 -15.15 18.51
N ARG A 351 -11.08 -15.84 19.52
CA ARG A 351 -10.02 -16.84 19.37
C ARG A 351 -10.51 -18.24 19.76
N VAL A 352 -9.99 -19.26 19.08
CA VAL A 352 -10.34 -20.67 19.25
C VAL A 352 -9.09 -21.56 19.28
N GLY A 353 -9.19 -22.72 19.93
CA GLY A 353 -8.06 -23.65 20.04
C GLY A 353 -7.00 -23.26 21.08
N ALA A 354 -6.13 -24.21 21.40
CA ALA A 354 -5.00 -24.06 22.30
C ALA A 354 -3.94 -23.09 21.75
N ASN A 355 -3.80 -23.01 20.43
CA ASN A 355 -2.92 -22.06 19.73
C ASN A 355 -3.56 -20.67 19.55
N GLY A 356 -4.80 -20.44 20.00
CA GLY A 356 -5.45 -19.13 20.00
C GLY A 356 -5.71 -18.57 18.61
N ARG A 357 -6.09 -19.43 17.65
CA ARG A 357 -6.38 -19.07 16.26
C ARG A 357 -7.56 -18.11 16.15
N LYS A 358 -7.51 -17.17 15.20
CA LYS A 358 -8.58 -16.17 15.03
C LYS A 358 -9.80 -16.81 14.38
N ALA A 359 -10.98 -16.41 14.83
CA ALA A 359 -12.27 -16.85 14.31
C ALA A 359 -13.25 -15.67 14.18
N VAL A 360 -14.11 -15.73 13.17
CA VAL A 360 -15.21 -14.78 12.93
C VAL A 360 -16.50 -15.56 12.77
N ALA A 361 -17.55 -15.07 13.43
CA ALA A 361 -18.94 -15.45 13.15
C ALA A 361 -19.69 -14.24 12.61
N LEU A 362 -20.38 -14.41 11.49
CA LEU A 362 -21.18 -13.38 10.84
C LEU A 362 -22.60 -13.89 10.62
N VAL A 363 -23.60 -13.07 10.94
CA VAL A 363 -25.00 -13.36 10.71
C VAL A 363 -25.60 -12.23 9.89
N THR A 364 -26.24 -12.59 8.78
CA THR A 364 -26.90 -11.65 7.88
C THR A 364 -28.38 -11.94 7.75
N LYS A 365 -29.17 -10.92 7.43
CA LYS A 365 -30.56 -11.04 7.03
C LYS A 365 -30.68 -10.71 5.54
N GLY A 366 -31.26 -11.63 4.78
CA GLY A 366 -31.59 -11.43 3.37
C GLY A 366 -32.66 -10.35 3.18
N ARG A 367 -32.80 -9.88 1.95
CA ARG A 367 -33.99 -9.12 1.51
C ARG A 367 -35.07 -10.08 1.03
#